data_AF-A0A6N2TCN7-F1
#
_entry.id   AF-A0A6N2TCN7-F1
#
_cell.length_a   1.000
_cell.length_b   1.000
_cell.length_c   1.000
_cell.angle_alpha   90.00
_cell.angle_beta   90.00
_cell.angle_gamma   90.00
#
_symmetry.space_group_name_H-M   'P 1'
#
loop_
_entity.id
_entity.type
_entity.pdbx_description
1 polymer ?
#
loop_
_entity_poly.entity_id
_entity_poly.type
_entity_poly.pdbx_seq_one_letter_code
_entity_poly.pdbx_strand_id
1 'polypeptide(L)'
;MAMKLTKTLCASVAALCCLLAFVSCRQGPDSVAGPAAPVDVKVFNHLVAVLGHESRTLELVDPASGEKVKSIRLGQPPNGMALDGATAYVAEGGPRGVVEVVDLESGALKGSFPAGHTPMAPVLRGGKLYVACRFDSQILEMDAATGNVLNSWNVPREPVALAVSPDGRKIWAAGHLPAGKADGDFTAAALTLVEDGKAAHFPLSNGTQGVRGMAMSPDGRYLAVAHVLSRYQVPTTQLDRGWMNTNAVTVIDTEQPDKPHPVLLDDPDAGAANPWGVAFSGDGGKLFVTHAGTHELSVIDFPGLLDRMKRENRENEPVSERLGFLHGLRTRIPLPLNGPRSLACDGKNVYVAGYFSDTLAQVPLKGEAQPRKIALNEGFQPSREKLGEQYFNDASHCFQGWQSCATCHPDSRVDGLNWDLLNDGMGNPKNTRTMFLSHRTSPVMTLGVRASAEVAVTAGFVHIQFLEPSGELAECVNEYLKNMKEVPSPFLMAGSPSKEQTKQASCAQCHAPGVERGALSESARRGKEVFKTAGCVQCHPHPYFTTKELVATGTATGLDEGKSILVPSLVEVWRTAPYLHDGRAKTVREAITTHNPGDIRGKTSSLNDRELEDLVNYVQSL
;
A
#
# COMPACT_ATOMS: atom_id res chain seq x y z
N MET A 1 -54.71 17.06 -47.07
CA MET A 1 -55.41 16.08 -46.21
C MET A 1 -54.63 14.77 -46.31
N ALA A 2 -54.21 14.20 -45.17
CA ALA A 2 -53.48 12.91 -44.98
C ALA A 2 -52.03 12.82 -45.58
N MET A 3 -50.96 12.76 -44.76
CA MET A 3 -50.34 11.62 -44.02
C MET A 3 -49.52 10.64 -44.89
N LYS A 4 -48.18 10.62 -44.73
CA LYS A 4 -47.38 9.49 -44.18
C LYS A 4 -45.88 9.49 -44.56
N LEU A 5 -45.04 9.18 -43.54
CA LEU A 5 -43.67 8.57 -43.54
C LEU A 5 -42.56 9.38 -44.25
N THR A 6 -41.30 9.50 -43.79
CA THR A 6 -40.42 8.73 -42.89
C THR A 6 -39.20 9.61 -42.57
N LYS A 7 -38.65 9.53 -41.34
CA LYS A 7 -37.22 9.42 -41.00
C LYS A 7 -36.95 9.84 -39.55
N THR A 8 -36.94 8.83 -38.69
CA THR A 8 -36.25 8.82 -37.39
C THR A 8 -35.29 7.65 -37.45
N LEU A 9 -33.99 7.91 -37.36
CA LEU A 9 -32.97 7.06 -36.71
C LEU A 9 -31.60 7.72 -36.93
N CYS A 10 -31.09 8.38 -35.89
CA CYS A 10 -29.69 8.76 -35.78
C CYS A 10 -29.34 8.83 -34.29
N ALA A 11 -29.17 7.66 -33.67
CA ALA A 11 -28.53 7.49 -32.36
C ALA A 11 -28.37 5.98 -32.11
N SER A 12 -27.13 5.46 -32.23
CA SER A 12 -26.59 4.29 -31.50
C SER A 12 -25.51 3.55 -32.31
N VAL A 13 -24.28 4.09 -32.37
CA VAL A 13 -23.07 3.28 -32.63
C VAL A 13 -21.91 3.91 -31.86
N ALA A 14 -21.83 3.65 -30.55
CA ALA A 14 -20.62 3.89 -29.73
C ALA A 14 -20.75 3.18 -28.36
N ALA A 15 -21.01 1.87 -28.35
CA ALA A 15 -20.90 1.03 -27.15
C ALA A 15 -20.97 -0.46 -27.57
N LEU A 16 -19.95 -0.97 -28.24
CA LEU A 16 -19.73 -2.40 -28.40
C LEU A 16 -18.29 -2.65 -28.88
N CYS A 17 -17.32 -2.61 -27.95
CA CYS A 17 -16.06 -3.31 -28.18
C CYS A 17 -16.12 -4.61 -27.40
N CYS A 18 -16.45 -5.66 -28.15
CA CYS A 18 -16.69 -7.01 -27.69
C CYS A 18 -15.49 -7.64 -26.98
N LEU A 19 -15.80 -8.29 -25.87
CA LEU A 19 -15.32 -9.62 -25.49
C LEU A 19 -14.80 -10.43 -26.69
N LEU A 20 -13.49 -10.56 -26.82
CA LEU A 20 -12.86 -11.66 -27.53
C LEU A 20 -12.17 -12.54 -26.49
N ALA A 21 -12.91 -13.54 -26.00
CA ALA A 21 -12.37 -14.65 -25.25
C ALA A 21 -11.52 -15.51 -26.18
N PHE A 22 -10.24 -15.17 -26.34
CA PHE A 22 -9.27 -16.18 -26.74
C PHE A 22 -9.09 -17.11 -25.54
N VAL A 23 -9.69 -18.31 -25.61
CA VAL A 23 -9.31 -19.44 -24.75
C VAL A 23 -7.89 -19.82 -25.14
N SER A 24 -6.92 -19.04 -24.67
CA SER A 24 -5.50 -19.28 -24.85
C SER A 24 -5.01 -19.94 -23.58
N CYS A 25 -4.70 -21.23 -23.66
CA CYS A 25 -3.98 -21.92 -22.61
C CYS A 25 -2.56 -21.34 -22.58
N ARG A 26 -2.27 -20.48 -21.60
CA ARG A 26 -0.94 -19.87 -21.42
C ARG A 26 -0.06 -20.71 -20.49
N GLN A 27 0.02 -22.00 -20.78
CA GLN A 27 1.08 -22.85 -20.24
C GLN A 27 2.38 -22.47 -20.96
N GLY A 28 3.25 -21.73 -20.28
CA GLY A 28 4.57 -21.34 -20.78
C GLY A 28 5.68 -22.12 -20.07
N PRO A 29 6.86 -22.27 -20.67
CA PRO A 29 7.98 -22.99 -20.05
C PRO A 29 8.47 -22.29 -18.78
N ASP A 30 9.19 -23.06 -17.95
CA ASP A 30 9.78 -22.60 -16.69
C ASP A 30 10.74 -21.42 -16.88
N SER A 31 10.69 -20.52 -15.88
CA SER A 31 11.60 -19.39 -15.60
C SER A 31 11.45 -18.14 -16.47
N VAL A 32 10.78 -17.13 -15.92
CA VAL A 32 11.20 -15.74 -16.15
C VAL A 32 12.49 -15.57 -15.35
N ALA A 33 13.58 -15.09 -15.97
CA ALA A 33 14.90 -14.95 -15.33
C ALA A 33 14.98 -13.89 -14.20
N GLY A 34 13.84 -13.45 -13.67
CA GLY A 34 13.70 -12.45 -12.60
C GLY A 34 12.99 -13.04 -11.38
N PRO A 35 12.83 -12.24 -10.31
CA PRO A 35 12.22 -12.74 -9.08
C PRO A 35 10.73 -13.07 -9.29
N ALA A 36 10.20 -13.96 -8.46
CA ALA A 36 8.77 -14.24 -8.37
C ALA A 36 8.05 -13.10 -7.63
N ALA A 37 8.60 -12.66 -6.51
CA ALA A 37 8.01 -11.68 -5.59
C ALA A 37 6.56 -12.03 -5.22
N PRO A 38 6.33 -13.15 -4.48
CA PRO A 38 4.99 -13.64 -4.20
C PRO A 38 4.20 -12.64 -3.33
N VAL A 39 3.02 -12.24 -3.79
CA VAL A 39 2.14 -11.26 -3.14
C VAL A 39 0.89 -11.86 -2.50
N ASP A 40 0.46 -13.04 -2.96
CA ASP A 40 -0.68 -13.74 -2.38
C ASP A 40 -0.53 -15.26 -2.44
N VAL A 41 -1.12 -15.96 -1.46
CA VAL A 41 -1.17 -17.41 -1.41
C VAL A 41 -2.55 -17.90 -0.98
N LYS A 42 -3.02 -19.00 -1.57
CA LYS A 42 -4.28 -19.64 -1.21
C LYS A 42 -4.13 -21.16 -1.23
N VAL A 43 -4.86 -21.86 -0.37
CA VAL A 43 -4.98 -23.33 -0.45
C VAL A 43 -6.00 -23.66 -1.54
N PHE A 44 -5.63 -24.55 -2.46
CA PHE A 44 -6.50 -25.08 -3.50
C PHE A 44 -6.40 -26.61 -3.50
N ASN A 45 -7.44 -27.28 -3.03
CA ASN A 45 -7.44 -28.73 -2.77
C ASN A 45 -6.29 -29.12 -1.82
N HIS A 46 -5.30 -29.88 -2.30
CA HIS A 46 -4.09 -30.25 -1.57
C HIS A 46 -2.85 -29.43 -1.99
N LEU A 47 -3.02 -28.48 -2.91
CA LEU A 47 -1.96 -27.63 -3.45
C LEU A 47 -2.03 -26.22 -2.82
N VAL A 48 -0.95 -25.46 -3.02
CA VAL A 48 -0.88 -24.04 -2.68
C VAL A 48 -0.78 -23.24 -3.98
N ALA A 49 -1.75 -22.38 -4.23
CA ALA A 49 -1.68 -21.38 -5.29
C ALA A 49 -0.83 -20.20 -4.81
N VAL A 50 0.20 -19.83 -5.56
CA VAL A 50 1.16 -18.76 -5.26
C VAL A 50 1.15 -17.74 -6.39
N LEU A 51 0.92 -16.48 -6.05
CA LEU A 51 0.79 -15.39 -7.01
C LEU A 51 2.06 -14.54 -7.05
N GLY A 52 2.87 -14.70 -8.10
CA GLY A 52 4.14 -13.99 -8.29
C GLY A 52 3.96 -12.66 -9.04
N HIS A 53 4.22 -11.53 -8.37
CA HIS A 53 4.05 -10.19 -8.94
C HIS A 53 5.03 -9.91 -10.08
N GLU A 54 6.33 -10.19 -9.89
CA GLU A 54 7.35 -9.85 -10.88
C GLU A 54 7.46 -10.90 -12.00
N SER A 55 7.29 -12.18 -11.67
CA SER A 55 7.22 -13.26 -12.66
C SER A 55 5.95 -13.19 -13.52
N ARG A 56 4.88 -12.58 -12.99
CA ARG A 56 3.52 -12.55 -13.59
C ARG A 56 2.97 -13.96 -13.78
N THR A 57 3.09 -14.77 -12.73
CA THR A 57 2.67 -16.16 -12.75
C THR A 57 1.77 -16.48 -11.56
N LEU A 58 0.80 -17.35 -11.80
CA LEU A 58 0.09 -18.10 -10.77
C LEU A 58 0.63 -19.53 -10.79
N GLU A 59 1.38 -19.90 -9.76
CA GLU A 59 1.98 -21.23 -9.62
C GLU A 59 1.13 -22.09 -8.68
N LEU A 60 0.87 -23.35 -9.05
CA LEU A 60 0.30 -24.35 -8.15
C LEU A 60 1.45 -25.23 -7.65
N VAL A 61 1.72 -25.16 -6.36
CA VAL A 61 2.82 -25.87 -5.70
C VAL A 61 2.25 -27.01 -4.87
N ASP A 62 2.79 -28.22 -5.01
CA ASP A 62 2.54 -29.30 -4.08
C ASP A 62 3.42 -29.09 -2.84
N PRO A 63 2.85 -28.80 -1.66
CA PRO A 63 3.64 -28.57 -0.45
C PRO A 63 4.33 -29.84 0.07
N ALA A 64 3.90 -31.04 -0.31
CA ALA A 64 4.52 -32.28 0.14
C ALA A 64 5.86 -32.52 -0.56
N SER A 65 5.89 -32.45 -1.89
CA SER A 65 7.12 -32.58 -2.69
C SER A 65 7.92 -31.29 -2.75
N GLY A 66 7.25 -30.14 -2.74
CA GLY A 66 7.82 -28.83 -3.07
C GLY A 66 7.81 -28.53 -4.57
N GLU A 67 7.27 -29.42 -5.40
CA GLU A 67 7.26 -29.27 -6.85
C GLU A 67 6.16 -28.30 -7.33
N LYS A 68 6.47 -27.56 -8.39
CA LYS A 68 5.48 -26.74 -9.11
C LYS A 68 4.70 -27.66 -10.05
N VAL A 69 3.48 -27.99 -9.66
CA VAL A 69 2.57 -28.83 -10.46
C VAL A 69 2.09 -28.08 -11.70
N LYS A 70 1.95 -26.76 -11.61
CA LYS A 70 1.53 -25.92 -12.73
C LYS A 70 2.04 -24.49 -12.61
N SER A 71 2.31 -23.86 -13.75
CA SER A 71 2.56 -22.42 -13.85
C SER A 71 1.65 -21.81 -14.92
N ILE A 72 0.89 -20.78 -14.54
CA ILE A 72 -0.04 -20.06 -15.42
C ILE A 72 0.45 -18.63 -15.59
N ARG A 73 0.66 -18.20 -16.84
CA ARG A 73 1.14 -16.85 -17.12
C ARG A 73 -0.01 -15.84 -17.21
N LEU A 74 0.12 -14.77 -16.44
CA LEU A 74 -0.86 -13.68 -16.34
C LEU A 74 -0.57 -12.54 -17.32
N GLY A 75 -1.57 -11.69 -17.54
CA GLY A 75 -1.47 -10.51 -18.41
C GLY A 75 -0.54 -9.42 -17.89
N GLN A 76 -0.62 -9.13 -16.58
CA GLN A 76 0.09 -8.04 -15.92
C GLN A 76 0.66 -8.50 -14.55
N PRO A 77 1.48 -7.68 -13.87
CA PRO A 77 1.86 -7.96 -12.49
C PRO A 77 0.63 -8.07 -11.58
N PRO A 78 0.39 -9.23 -10.94
CA PRO A 78 -0.76 -9.42 -10.06
C PRO A 78 -0.55 -8.80 -8.67
N ASN A 79 -1.64 -8.37 -8.02
CA ASN A 79 -1.64 -7.76 -6.69
C ASN A 79 -2.39 -8.58 -5.62
N GLY A 80 -3.26 -9.51 -6.03
CA GLY A 80 -4.02 -10.38 -5.12
C GLY A 80 -5.05 -11.25 -5.84
N MET A 81 -5.56 -12.30 -5.19
CA MET A 81 -6.55 -13.21 -5.77
C MET A 81 -7.66 -13.67 -4.83
N ALA A 82 -8.84 -13.93 -5.42
CA ALA A 82 -9.95 -14.65 -4.79
C ALA A 82 -10.17 -15.98 -5.50
N LEU A 83 -10.56 -17.01 -4.75
CA LEU A 83 -10.91 -18.32 -5.31
C LEU A 83 -12.42 -18.58 -5.16
N ASP A 84 -13.01 -19.14 -6.21
CA ASP A 84 -14.33 -19.78 -6.21
C ASP A 84 -14.20 -21.16 -6.86
N GLY A 85 -14.05 -22.18 -6.01
CA GLY A 85 -13.67 -23.52 -6.43
C GLY A 85 -12.36 -23.51 -7.21
N ALA A 86 -12.41 -23.99 -8.47
CA ALA A 86 -11.28 -23.99 -9.39
C ALA A 86 -11.07 -22.66 -10.14
N THR A 87 -11.92 -21.66 -9.93
CA THR A 87 -11.79 -20.36 -10.61
C THR A 87 -11.05 -19.37 -9.71
N ALA A 88 -9.96 -18.79 -10.20
CA ALA A 88 -9.25 -17.68 -9.58
C ALA A 88 -9.61 -16.36 -10.26
N TYR A 89 -9.93 -15.36 -9.46
CA TYR A 89 -10.12 -13.96 -9.87
C TYR A 89 -8.89 -13.18 -9.43
N VAL A 90 -8.04 -12.82 -10.37
CA VAL A 90 -6.72 -12.24 -10.12
C VAL A 90 -6.76 -10.75 -10.44
N ALA A 91 -6.64 -9.91 -9.42
CA ALA A 91 -6.47 -8.48 -9.61
C ALA A 91 -5.03 -8.21 -10.08
N GLU A 92 -4.87 -7.54 -11.22
CA GLU A 92 -3.57 -7.29 -11.82
C GLU A 92 -3.45 -5.87 -12.38
N GLY A 93 -2.20 -5.39 -12.47
CA GLY A 93 -1.86 -4.13 -13.12
C GLY A 93 -1.78 -2.92 -12.20
N GLY A 94 -1.43 -1.80 -12.83
CA GLY A 94 -1.31 -0.49 -12.20
C GLY A 94 -2.40 0.46 -12.72
N PRO A 95 -2.07 1.50 -13.49
CA PRO A 95 -3.06 2.49 -13.94
C PRO A 95 -4.22 1.95 -14.79
N ARG A 96 -4.00 0.85 -15.52
CA ARG A 96 -5.02 0.13 -16.29
C ARG A 96 -5.24 -1.26 -15.70
N GLY A 97 -5.67 -1.26 -14.44
CA GLY A 97 -5.93 -2.48 -13.72
C GLY A 97 -7.04 -3.31 -14.36
N VAL A 98 -6.91 -4.63 -14.24
CA VAL A 98 -7.94 -5.58 -14.65
C VAL A 98 -8.08 -6.67 -13.60
N VAL A 99 -9.18 -7.42 -13.69
CA VAL A 99 -9.34 -8.71 -13.04
C VAL A 99 -9.29 -9.79 -14.11
N GLU A 100 -8.24 -10.60 -14.10
CA GLU A 100 -8.12 -11.77 -14.97
C GLU A 100 -8.77 -12.99 -14.30
N VAL A 101 -9.59 -13.74 -15.02
CA VAL A 101 -10.32 -14.91 -14.52
C VAL A 101 -9.65 -16.17 -15.06
N VAL A 102 -9.14 -16.99 -14.17
CA VAL A 102 -8.29 -18.15 -14.50
C VAL A 102 -8.92 -19.43 -13.96
N ASP A 103 -8.93 -20.48 -14.76
CA ASP A 103 -9.26 -21.82 -14.32
C ASP A 103 -8.00 -22.55 -13.84
N LEU A 104 -7.93 -22.91 -12.56
CA LEU A 104 -6.75 -23.53 -11.96
C LEU A 104 -6.52 -24.96 -12.44
N GLU A 105 -7.58 -25.71 -12.79
CA GLU A 105 -7.51 -27.11 -13.22
C GLU A 105 -7.03 -27.26 -14.66
N SER A 106 -7.48 -26.42 -15.58
CA SER A 106 -7.06 -26.42 -16.99
C SER A 106 -5.90 -25.45 -17.26
N GLY A 107 -5.76 -24.40 -16.45
CA GLY A 107 -4.88 -23.25 -16.74
C GLY A 107 -5.47 -22.28 -17.76
N ALA A 108 -6.74 -22.43 -18.13
CA ALA A 108 -7.38 -21.60 -19.15
C ALA A 108 -7.78 -20.22 -18.60
N LEU A 109 -7.54 -19.19 -19.40
CA LEU A 109 -8.09 -17.85 -19.16
C LEU A 109 -9.56 -17.83 -19.60
N LYS A 110 -10.46 -17.56 -18.66
CA LYS A 110 -11.91 -17.48 -18.87
C LYS A 110 -12.37 -16.09 -19.29
N GLY A 111 -11.66 -15.05 -18.85
CA GLY A 111 -11.99 -13.66 -19.16
C GLY A 111 -11.04 -12.66 -18.50
N SER A 112 -11.19 -11.40 -18.85
CA SER A 112 -10.50 -10.27 -18.23
C SER A 112 -11.44 -9.08 -18.19
N PHE A 113 -11.59 -8.48 -17.01
CA PHE A 113 -12.53 -7.39 -16.75
C PHE A 113 -11.78 -6.12 -16.37
N PRO A 114 -12.08 -4.96 -16.98
CA PRO A 114 -11.52 -3.69 -16.52
C PRO A 114 -11.82 -3.45 -15.05
N ALA A 115 -10.81 -3.05 -14.30
CA ALA A 115 -10.92 -2.58 -12.93
C ALA A 115 -10.45 -1.12 -12.87
N GLY A 116 -10.22 -0.61 -11.66
CA GLY A 116 -9.65 0.71 -11.43
C GLY A 116 -8.12 0.71 -11.38
N HIS A 117 -7.57 1.82 -10.91
CA HIS A 117 -6.14 2.00 -10.73
C HIS A 117 -5.60 1.15 -9.56
N THR A 118 -4.68 0.25 -9.88
CA THR A 118 -4.00 -0.67 -8.96
C THR A 118 -5.03 -1.46 -8.13
N PRO A 119 -5.72 -2.42 -8.78
CA PRO A 119 -6.71 -3.26 -8.11
C PRO A 119 -6.00 -4.21 -7.16
N MET A 120 -6.51 -4.33 -5.94
CA MET A 120 -5.96 -5.08 -4.81
C MET A 120 -7.02 -6.02 -4.24
N ALA A 121 -6.55 -7.07 -3.58
CA ALA A 121 -7.29 -7.92 -2.64
C ALA A 121 -8.77 -8.20 -3.05
N PRO A 122 -9.00 -8.82 -4.22
CA PRO A 122 -10.35 -9.17 -4.64
C PRO A 122 -10.98 -10.14 -3.63
N VAL A 123 -12.29 -10.03 -3.41
CA VAL A 123 -13.09 -10.96 -2.59
C VAL A 123 -14.42 -11.27 -3.26
N LEU A 124 -14.94 -12.48 -3.04
CA LEU A 124 -16.18 -12.97 -3.65
C LEU A 124 -17.31 -13.06 -2.63
N ARG A 125 -18.52 -12.75 -3.10
CA ARG A 125 -19.77 -12.85 -2.32
C ARG A 125 -20.94 -13.13 -3.26
N GLY A 126 -21.52 -14.34 -3.18
CA GLY A 126 -22.79 -14.66 -3.84
C GLY A 126 -22.83 -14.32 -5.34
N GLY A 127 -21.78 -14.66 -6.09
CA GLY A 127 -21.66 -14.34 -7.52
C GLY A 127 -21.23 -12.90 -7.84
N LYS A 128 -20.92 -12.10 -6.83
CA LYS A 128 -20.33 -10.76 -6.97
C LYS A 128 -18.86 -10.76 -6.57
N LEU A 129 -18.08 -9.96 -7.27
CA LEU A 129 -16.69 -9.70 -7.02
C LEU A 129 -16.53 -8.28 -6.46
N TYR A 130 -15.81 -8.12 -5.36
CA TYR A 130 -15.44 -6.83 -4.81
C TYR A 130 -13.94 -6.62 -4.98
N VAL A 131 -13.52 -5.46 -5.49
CA VAL A 131 -12.12 -5.17 -5.79
C VAL A 131 -11.74 -3.81 -5.21
N ALA A 132 -10.67 -3.77 -4.41
CA ALA A 132 -10.13 -2.52 -3.89
C ALA A 132 -9.29 -1.83 -4.96
N CYS A 133 -9.72 -0.70 -5.49
CA CYS A 133 -8.94 0.10 -6.42
C CYS A 133 -8.14 1.12 -5.62
N ARG A 134 -6.90 0.76 -5.27
CA ARG A 134 -6.10 1.46 -4.26
C ARG A 134 -5.99 2.95 -4.55
N PHE A 135 -5.56 3.32 -5.75
CA PHE A 135 -5.25 4.72 -6.04
C PHE A 135 -6.44 5.52 -6.54
N ASP A 136 -7.53 4.87 -6.92
CA ASP A 136 -8.83 5.52 -7.09
C ASP A 136 -9.55 5.76 -5.75
N SER A 137 -9.04 5.19 -4.65
CA SER A 137 -9.66 5.23 -3.32
C SER A 137 -11.13 4.76 -3.31
N GLN A 138 -11.40 3.64 -3.97
CA GLN A 138 -12.74 3.05 -4.07
C GLN A 138 -12.74 1.52 -4.01
N ILE A 139 -13.89 0.95 -3.68
CA ILE A 139 -14.22 -0.47 -3.86
C ILE A 139 -15.16 -0.56 -5.04
N LEU A 140 -14.84 -1.40 -6.03
CA LEU A 140 -15.78 -1.74 -7.10
C LEU A 140 -16.52 -3.02 -6.73
N GLU A 141 -17.85 -2.99 -6.83
CA GLU A 141 -18.70 -4.17 -6.82
C GLU A 141 -19.02 -4.55 -8.25
N MET A 142 -18.70 -5.77 -8.64
CA MET A 142 -18.81 -6.26 -10.01
C MET A 142 -19.60 -7.57 -10.03
N ASP A 143 -20.34 -7.81 -11.10
CA ASP A 143 -20.87 -9.15 -11.38
C ASP A 143 -19.70 -10.08 -11.74
N ALA A 144 -19.54 -11.19 -11.01
CA ALA A 144 -18.35 -12.04 -11.17
C ALA A 144 -18.34 -12.85 -12.47
N ALA A 145 -19.48 -13.00 -13.15
CA ALA A 145 -19.58 -13.72 -14.41
C ALA A 145 -19.27 -12.83 -15.61
N THR A 146 -19.69 -11.56 -15.54
CA THR A 146 -19.64 -10.62 -16.67
C THR A 146 -18.62 -9.50 -16.51
N GLY A 147 -18.17 -9.23 -15.27
CA GLY A 147 -17.31 -8.10 -14.94
C GLY A 147 -18.01 -6.75 -14.97
N ASN A 148 -19.34 -6.71 -15.12
CA ASN A 148 -20.07 -5.45 -15.11
C ASN A 148 -19.99 -4.81 -13.73
N VAL A 149 -19.56 -3.55 -13.67
CA VAL A 149 -19.58 -2.76 -12.44
C VAL A 149 -21.02 -2.47 -12.06
N LEU A 150 -21.43 -2.96 -10.88
CA LEU A 150 -22.76 -2.80 -10.31
C LEU A 150 -22.83 -1.57 -9.41
N ASN A 151 -21.79 -1.36 -8.58
CA ASN A 151 -21.66 -0.22 -7.69
C ASN A 151 -20.19 0.15 -7.47
N SER A 152 -19.96 1.35 -6.95
CA SER A 152 -18.67 1.75 -6.38
C SER A 152 -18.86 2.46 -5.04
N TRP A 153 -17.89 2.26 -4.14
CA TRP A 153 -17.92 2.81 -2.78
C TRP A 153 -16.62 3.52 -2.49
N ASN A 154 -16.68 4.79 -2.08
CA ASN A 154 -15.49 5.55 -1.71
C ASN A 154 -14.86 4.98 -0.42
N VAL A 155 -13.55 5.01 -0.35
CA VAL A 155 -12.75 4.72 0.84
C VAL A 155 -11.90 5.95 1.13
N PRO A 156 -11.68 6.35 2.39
CA PRO A 156 -11.01 7.61 2.70
C PRO A 156 -9.61 7.77 2.08
N ARG A 157 -8.83 6.68 2.05
CA ARG A 157 -7.51 6.65 1.43
C ARG A 157 -7.03 5.22 1.20
N GLU A 158 -6.67 4.91 -0.04
CA GLU A 158 -5.89 3.70 -0.42
C GLU A 158 -6.41 2.37 0.17
N PRO A 159 -7.55 1.83 -0.28
CA PRO A 159 -7.95 0.49 0.14
C PRO A 159 -6.94 -0.57 -0.32
N VAL A 160 -6.44 -1.38 0.60
CA VAL A 160 -5.40 -2.40 0.33
C VAL A 160 -5.79 -3.83 0.69
N ALA A 161 -6.78 -4.00 1.57
CA ALA A 161 -7.32 -5.30 1.93
C ALA A 161 -8.85 -5.24 2.05
N LEU A 162 -9.50 -6.33 1.66
CA LEU A 162 -10.93 -6.53 1.81
C LEU A 162 -11.20 -7.80 2.63
N ALA A 163 -12.29 -7.80 3.41
CA ALA A 163 -12.80 -8.98 4.09
C ALA A 163 -14.33 -9.05 3.98
N VAL A 164 -14.88 -10.25 3.90
CA VAL A 164 -16.32 -10.51 3.75
C VAL A 164 -16.78 -11.29 4.98
N SER A 165 -17.93 -10.90 5.56
CA SER A 165 -18.54 -11.70 6.63
C SER A 165 -19.01 -13.07 6.10
N PRO A 166 -19.03 -14.13 6.93
CA PRO A 166 -19.46 -15.46 6.50
C PRO A 166 -20.89 -15.51 5.95
N ASP A 167 -21.79 -14.67 6.48
CA ASP A 167 -23.15 -14.50 5.97
C ASP A 167 -23.24 -13.66 4.67
N GLY A 168 -22.09 -13.17 4.21
CA GLY A 168 -21.92 -12.33 3.04
C GLY A 168 -22.43 -10.90 3.19
N ARG A 169 -23.04 -10.49 4.31
CA ARG A 169 -23.73 -9.18 4.40
C ARG A 169 -22.80 -7.98 4.44
N LYS A 170 -21.66 -8.11 5.13
CA LYS A 170 -20.70 -7.03 5.40
C LYS A 170 -19.46 -7.18 4.53
N ILE A 171 -19.06 -6.10 3.86
CA ILE A 171 -17.75 -5.98 3.21
C ILE A 171 -16.94 -4.95 3.97
N TRP A 172 -15.79 -5.35 4.47
CA TRP A 172 -14.83 -4.47 5.13
C TRP A 172 -13.71 -4.12 4.17
N ALA A 173 -13.27 -2.87 4.19
CA ALA A 173 -12.06 -2.43 3.52
C ALA A 173 -11.12 -1.71 4.50
N ALA A 174 -9.84 -2.02 4.39
CA ALA A 174 -8.79 -1.38 5.17
C ALA A 174 -8.09 -0.30 4.33
N GLY A 175 -8.22 0.96 4.75
CA GLY A 175 -7.44 2.07 4.19
C GLY A 175 -6.00 2.01 4.66
N HIS A 176 -5.04 2.13 3.76
CA HIS A 176 -3.62 1.92 4.04
C HIS A 176 -3.03 2.99 4.96
N LEU A 177 -3.39 4.25 4.73
CA LEU A 177 -2.76 5.43 5.34
C LEU A 177 -3.83 6.37 5.95
N PRO A 178 -3.45 7.22 6.92
CA PRO A 178 -4.30 8.28 7.42
C PRO A 178 -4.76 9.23 6.32
N ALA A 179 -6.05 9.61 6.32
CA ALA A 179 -6.58 10.59 5.36
C ALA A 179 -6.61 12.02 5.92
N GLY A 180 -6.32 12.19 7.21
CA GLY A 180 -6.42 13.46 7.94
C GLY A 180 -5.20 14.37 7.77
N LYS A 181 -5.27 15.52 8.43
CA LYS A 181 -4.08 16.36 8.67
C LYS A 181 -3.15 15.67 9.66
N ALA A 182 -1.88 16.08 9.69
CA ALA A 182 -0.88 15.53 10.61
C ALA A 182 -0.39 16.53 11.67
N ASP A 183 -0.88 17.78 11.64
CA ASP A 183 -0.52 18.86 12.58
C ASP A 183 -1.40 18.93 13.83
N GLY A 184 -2.27 17.94 14.05
CA GLY A 184 -3.22 17.91 15.17
C GLY A 184 -3.10 16.69 16.08
N ASP A 185 -3.98 16.64 17.07
CA ASP A 185 -3.97 15.64 18.14
C ASP A 185 -4.41 14.24 17.69
N PHE A 186 -5.06 14.14 16.53
CA PHE A 186 -5.58 12.87 16.01
C PHE A 186 -5.35 12.73 14.51
N THR A 187 -4.68 11.65 14.11
CA THR A 187 -4.63 11.19 12.72
C THR A 187 -4.48 9.67 12.67
N ALA A 188 -5.29 9.01 11.86
CA ALA A 188 -5.29 7.56 11.76
C ALA A 188 -5.82 7.11 10.41
N ALA A 189 -5.34 5.96 9.95
CA ALA A 189 -6.00 5.19 8.91
C ALA A 189 -7.40 4.74 9.38
N ALA A 190 -8.25 4.38 8.44
CA ALA A 190 -9.65 4.06 8.72
C ALA A 190 -10.09 2.79 8.00
N LEU A 191 -11.06 2.11 8.59
CA LEU A 191 -11.81 1.05 7.93
C LEU A 191 -13.05 1.62 7.25
N THR A 192 -13.52 0.94 6.23
CA THR A 192 -14.81 1.18 5.60
C THR A 192 -15.65 -0.08 5.65
N LEU A 193 -16.87 0.02 6.20
CA LEU A 193 -17.89 -1.02 6.14
C LEU A 193 -18.86 -0.68 5.03
N VAL A 194 -19.06 -1.61 4.10
CA VAL A 194 -20.15 -1.59 3.14
C VAL A 194 -21.18 -2.63 3.54
N GLU A 195 -22.39 -2.18 3.83
CA GLU A 195 -23.54 -3.00 4.23
C GLU A 195 -24.83 -2.33 3.74
N ASP A 196 -25.77 -3.12 3.22
CA ASP A 196 -27.09 -2.66 2.75
C ASP A 196 -27.06 -1.42 1.82
N GLY A 197 -26.08 -1.38 0.92
CA GLY A 197 -25.93 -0.29 -0.04
C GLY A 197 -25.49 1.04 0.59
N LYS A 198 -24.79 0.98 1.73
CA LYS A 198 -24.21 2.15 2.40
C LYS A 198 -22.77 1.88 2.76
N ALA A 199 -21.95 2.93 2.73
CA ALA A 199 -20.59 2.91 3.24
C ALA A 199 -20.50 3.74 4.53
N ALA A 200 -19.88 3.18 5.57
CA ALA A 200 -19.56 3.86 6.81
C ALA A 200 -18.05 3.75 7.09
N HIS A 201 -17.46 4.81 7.64
CA HIS A 201 -16.01 4.88 7.89
C HIS A 201 -15.72 4.92 9.38
N PHE A 202 -14.78 4.10 9.83
CA PHE A 202 -14.40 3.96 11.23
C PHE A 202 -12.91 4.23 11.37
N PRO A 203 -12.48 5.33 11.99
CA PRO A 203 -11.07 5.56 12.24
C PRO A 203 -10.52 4.50 13.19
N LEU A 204 -9.30 4.04 12.91
CA LEU A 204 -8.55 3.22 13.87
C LEU A 204 -7.96 4.11 14.97
N SER A 205 -7.23 3.50 15.91
CA SER A 205 -6.58 4.24 17.00
C SER A 205 -5.60 5.30 16.48
N ASN A 206 -5.42 6.38 17.24
CA ASN A 206 -4.54 7.47 16.86
C ASN A 206 -3.13 6.99 16.50
N GLY A 207 -2.52 7.56 15.46
CA GLY A 207 -1.21 7.15 14.95
C GLY A 207 -1.21 5.86 14.14
N THR A 208 -2.38 5.26 13.88
CA THR A 208 -2.45 4.07 13.01
C THR A 208 -2.10 4.44 11.57
N GLN A 209 -1.10 3.77 11.01
CA GLN A 209 -0.70 3.87 9.62
C GLN A 209 -0.23 2.51 9.11
N GLY A 210 0.08 2.42 7.82
CA GLY A 210 0.73 1.24 7.28
C GLY A 210 -0.16 0.00 7.37
N VAL A 211 -1.48 0.18 7.28
CA VAL A 211 -2.44 -0.93 7.39
C VAL A 211 -2.21 -1.89 6.23
N ARG A 212 -2.20 -3.20 6.50
CA ARG A 212 -1.95 -4.27 5.53
C ARG A 212 -3.12 -5.24 5.48
N GLY A 213 -2.87 -6.50 5.86
CA GLY A 213 -3.83 -7.58 5.81
C GLY A 213 -4.92 -7.45 6.87
N MET A 214 -6.05 -8.03 6.54
CA MET A 214 -7.23 -8.08 7.38
C MET A 214 -7.93 -9.41 7.18
N ALA A 215 -8.44 -10.00 8.26
CA ALA A 215 -9.18 -11.25 8.21
C ALA A 215 -10.42 -11.19 9.10
N MET A 216 -11.49 -11.80 8.63
CA MET A 216 -12.71 -12.02 9.40
C MET A 216 -12.62 -13.37 10.13
N SER A 217 -13.05 -13.41 11.38
CA SER A 217 -13.18 -14.67 12.13
C SER A 217 -14.24 -15.57 11.46
N PRO A 218 -14.14 -16.91 11.59
CA PRO A 218 -15.07 -17.83 10.94
C PRO A 218 -16.54 -17.65 11.35
N ASP A 219 -16.80 -17.09 12.54
CA ASP A 219 -18.13 -16.76 13.04
C ASP A 219 -18.64 -15.37 12.59
N GLY A 220 -17.81 -14.57 11.92
CA GLY A 220 -18.14 -13.23 11.44
C GLY A 220 -18.18 -12.14 12.51
N ARG A 221 -17.88 -12.49 13.76
CA ARG A 221 -18.01 -11.57 14.89
C ARG A 221 -16.82 -10.64 15.05
N TYR A 222 -15.63 -11.09 14.65
CA TYR A 222 -14.39 -10.35 14.86
C TYR A 222 -13.63 -10.12 13.57
N LEU A 223 -13.11 -8.91 13.43
CA LEU A 223 -12.19 -8.53 12.37
C LEU A 223 -10.81 -8.29 12.99
N ALA A 224 -9.78 -8.91 12.43
CA ALA A 224 -8.39 -8.69 12.82
C ALA A 224 -7.66 -7.91 11.72
N VAL A 225 -6.98 -6.82 12.08
CA VAL A 225 -6.34 -5.90 11.13
C VAL A 225 -4.88 -5.67 11.54
N ALA A 226 -3.93 -5.97 10.65
CA ALA A 226 -2.51 -5.71 10.90
C ALA A 226 -2.11 -4.29 10.48
N HIS A 227 -1.41 -3.59 11.36
CA HIS A 227 -0.94 -2.23 11.10
C HIS A 227 0.22 -1.82 12.03
N VAL A 228 0.77 -0.63 11.77
CA VAL A 228 1.70 0.04 12.67
C VAL A 228 0.92 1.05 13.52
N LEU A 229 1.30 1.20 14.78
CA LEU A 229 0.81 2.20 15.71
C LEU A 229 1.96 3.14 16.07
N SER A 230 1.95 4.31 15.45
CA SER A 230 3.03 5.30 15.47
C SER A 230 2.79 6.39 16.51
N ARG A 231 3.78 6.64 17.37
CA ARG A 231 3.79 7.74 18.35
C ARG A 231 4.37 9.01 17.71
N TYR A 232 3.66 9.53 16.72
CA TYR A 232 4.12 10.64 15.87
C TYR A 232 4.16 12.00 16.59
N GLN A 233 3.62 12.08 17.80
CA GLN A 233 3.52 13.31 18.60
C GLN A 233 4.66 13.49 19.61
N VAL A 234 5.54 12.50 19.75
CA VAL A 234 6.67 12.57 20.69
C VAL A 234 7.99 12.75 19.93
N PRO A 235 8.97 13.44 20.54
CA PRO A 235 10.32 13.51 20.00
C PRO A 235 10.92 12.11 19.84
N THR A 236 11.54 11.88 18.69
CA THR A 236 12.23 10.62 18.37
C THR A 236 13.62 10.62 19.02
N THR A 237 13.69 10.26 20.29
CA THR A 237 14.96 10.24 21.06
C THR A 237 15.49 8.82 21.32
N GLN A 238 14.66 7.79 21.16
CA GLN A 238 15.02 6.39 21.39
C GLN A 238 14.08 5.46 20.59
N LEU A 239 14.43 4.17 20.55
CA LEU A 239 13.59 3.10 20.01
C LEU A 239 13.07 2.12 21.07
N ASP A 240 13.75 2.04 22.22
CA ASP A 240 13.46 1.03 23.23
C ASP A 240 11.98 1.06 23.62
N ARG A 241 11.40 -0.14 23.82
CA ARG A 241 9.98 -0.34 24.15
C ARG A 241 9.01 0.33 23.17
N GLY A 242 9.37 0.38 21.89
CA GLY A 242 8.50 0.86 20.82
C GLY A 242 8.21 2.36 20.87
N TRP A 243 9.16 3.16 21.38
CA TRP A 243 8.99 4.60 21.59
C TRP A 243 8.51 5.36 20.34
N MET A 244 9.00 5.01 19.16
CA MET A 244 8.54 5.58 17.90
C MET A 244 7.34 4.83 17.32
N ASN A 245 7.52 3.52 17.14
CA ASN A 245 6.57 2.65 16.47
C ASN A 245 6.38 1.40 17.31
N THR A 246 5.12 1.03 17.46
CA THR A 246 4.71 -0.30 17.89
C THR A 246 3.93 -0.96 16.76
N ASN A 247 3.90 -2.28 16.76
CA ASN A 247 3.29 -3.11 15.74
C ASN A 247 2.07 -3.78 16.35
N ALA A 248 0.93 -3.75 15.66
CA ALA A 248 -0.32 -4.18 16.26
C ALA A 248 -1.15 -5.04 15.31
N VAL A 249 -1.94 -5.92 15.93
CA VAL A 249 -3.15 -6.45 15.33
C VAL A 249 -4.33 -5.89 16.10
N THR A 250 -5.17 -5.09 15.45
CA THR A 250 -6.39 -4.58 16.06
C THR A 250 -7.50 -5.60 15.89
N VAL A 251 -8.14 -5.96 17.00
CA VAL A 251 -9.35 -6.79 17.02
C VAL A 251 -10.57 -5.88 17.13
N ILE A 252 -11.56 -6.09 16.28
CA ILE A 252 -12.78 -5.29 16.20
C ILE A 252 -13.97 -6.23 16.31
N ASP A 253 -14.87 -5.96 17.26
CA ASP A 253 -16.19 -6.58 17.29
C ASP A 253 -17.02 -5.93 16.17
N THR A 254 -17.51 -6.72 15.22
CA THR A 254 -18.21 -6.21 14.02
C THR A 254 -19.59 -5.60 14.34
N GLU A 255 -20.07 -5.74 15.58
CA GLU A 255 -21.26 -5.07 16.11
C GLU A 255 -20.92 -3.76 16.85
N GLN A 256 -19.63 -3.51 17.15
CA GLN A 256 -19.14 -2.27 17.77
C GLN A 256 -17.89 -1.75 17.04
N PRO A 257 -18.00 -1.42 15.74
CA PRO A 257 -16.85 -1.07 14.91
C PRO A 257 -16.18 0.27 15.27
N ASP A 258 -16.82 1.09 16.09
CA ASP A 258 -16.30 2.33 16.66
C ASP A 258 -15.35 2.10 17.86
N LYS A 259 -15.20 0.86 18.33
CA LYS A 259 -14.35 0.49 19.47
C LYS A 259 -13.24 -0.48 19.05
N PRO A 260 -12.23 -0.01 18.29
CA PRO A 260 -11.08 -0.84 17.97
C PRO A 260 -10.30 -1.20 19.24
N HIS A 261 -9.83 -2.45 19.31
CA HIS A 261 -8.95 -2.91 20.39
C HIS A 261 -7.57 -3.27 19.82
N PRO A 262 -6.60 -2.32 19.83
CA PRO A 262 -5.24 -2.62 19.39
C PRO A 262 -4.57 -3.57 20.36
N VAL A 263 -4.03 -4.66 19.84
CA VAL A 263 -3.21 -5.59 20.60
C VAL A 263 -1.79 -5.51 20.07
N LEU A 264 -0.86 -5.08 20.92
CA LEU A 264 0.55 -4.98 20.54
C LEU A 264 1.13 -6.37 20.28
N LEU A 265 1.83 -6.47 19.16
CA LEU A 265 2.58 -7.64 18.72
C LEU A 265 4.03 -7.59 19.20
N ASP A 266 4.48 -6.49 19.79
CA ASP A 266 5.85 -6.40 20.28
C ASP A 266 5.99 -7.02 21.68
N ASP A 267 7.17 -7.57 21.94
CA ASP A 267 7.61 -7.94 23.29
C ASP A 267 8.44 -6.78 23.88
N PRO A 268 8.59 -6.67 25.22
CA PRO A 268 9.26 -5.53 25.85
C PRO A 268 10.68 -5.21 25.31
N ASP A 269 11.40 -6.23 24.84
CA ASP A 269 12.78 -6.19 24.39
C ASP A 269 12.95 -6.64 22.92
N ALA A 270 11.86 -6.90 22.21
CA ALA A 270 11.89 -7.36 20.82
C ALA A 270 10.66 -6.89 20.03
N GLY A 271 10.91 -6.00 19.07
CA GLY A 271 9.91 -5.54 18.12
C GLY A 271 9.41 -6.67 17.20
N ALA A 272 8.25 -6.45 16.61
CA ALA A 272 7.62 -7.34 15.65
C ALA A 272 7.26 -6.57 14.36
N ALA A 273 8.27 -5.85 13.83
CA ALA A 273 8.14 -4.83 12.81
C ALA A 273 7.35 -5.24 11.57
N ASN A 274 6.52 -4.30 11.11
CA ASN A 274 5.80 -4.34 9.85
C ASN A 274 4.90 -5.58 9.72
N PRO A 275 3.89 -5.74 10.60
CA PRO A 275 2.92 -6.82 10.47
C PRO A 275 2.18 -6.67 9.14
N TRP A 276 1.91 -7.80 8.48
CA TRP A 276 1.42 -7.77 7.10
C TRP A 276 0.21 -8.67 6.88
N GLY A 277 0.41 -9.97 6.70
CA GLY A 277 -0.67 -10.91 6.44
C GLY A 277 -1.38 -11.30 7.74
N VAL A 278 -2.70 -11.47 7.67
CA VAL A 278 -3.54 -11.91 8.80
C VAL A 278 -4.45 -13.04 8.30
N ALA A 279 -4.61 -14.11 9.08
CA ALA A 279 -5.61 -15.15 8.83
C ALA A 279 -6.06 -15.82 10.13
N PHE A 280 -7.24 -16.43 10.12
CA PHE A 280 -7.71 -17.31 11.19
C PHE A 280 -7.53 -18.77 10.79
N SER A 281 -7.41 -19.66 11.79
CA SER A 281 -7.67 -21.08 11.56
C SER A 281 -9.15 -21.29 11.26
N GLY A 282 -9.48 -22.34 10.49
CA GLY A 282 -10.87 -22.60 10.06
C GLY A 282 -11.83 -22.86 11.23
N ASP A 283 -11.33 -23.30 12.38
CA ASP A 283 -12.09 -23.49 13.63
C ASP A 283 -12.18 -22.21 14.49
N GLY A 284 -11.50 -21.12 14.10
CA GLY A 284 -11.44 -19.86 14.85
C GLY A 284 -10.59 -19.89 16.12
N GLY A 285 -9.91 -21.01 16.41
CA GLY A 285 -9.10 -21.17 17.62
C GLY A 285 -7.77 -20.41 17.60
N LYS A 286 -7.25 -20.09 16.40
CA LYS A 286 -5.96 -19.41 16.23
C LYS A 286 -6.07 -18.22 15.30
N LEU A 287 -5.33 -17.16 15.65
CA LEU A 287 -5.06 -16.00 14.80
C LEU A 287 -3.59 -16.04 14.38
N PHE A 288 -3.35 -15.89 13.08
CA PHE A 288 -2.03 -15.87 12.47
C PHE A 288 -1.70 -14.47 11.97
N VAL A 289 -0.51 -13.97 12.29
CA VAL A 289 -0.01 -12.67 11.81
C VAL A 289 1.42 -12.82 11.33
N THR A 290 1.72 -12.44 10.08
CA THR A 290 3.11 -12.38 9.62
C THR A 290 3.74 -11.04 9.95
N HIS A 291 5.03 -11.03 10.25
CA HIS A 291 5.81 -9.82 10.46
C HIS A 291 6.86 -9.70 9.37
N ALA A 292 6.60 -8.82 8.41
CA ALA A 292 7.42 -8.71 7.22
C ALA A 292 8.85 -8.27 7.57
N GLY A 293 8.99 -7.36 8.53
CA GLY A 293 10.28 -6.77 8.91
C GLY A 293 11.18 -7.70 9.72
N THR A 294 10.60 -8.54 10.60
CA THR A 294 11.34 -9.46 11.48
C THR A 294 11.34 -10.91 10.98
N HIS A 295 10.66 -11.18 9.87
CA HIS A 295 10.66 -12.47 9.16
C HIS A 295 10.11 -13.65 9.98
N GLU A 296 9.00 -13.42 10.67
CA GLU A 296 8.39 -14.40 11.55
C GLU A 296 6.87 -14.51 11.36
N LEU A 297 6.30 -15.55 11.97
CA LEU A 297 4.86 -15.78 12.09
C LEU A 297 4.47 -15.79 13.58
N SER A 298 3.54 -14.93 13.97
CA SER A 298 2.83 -15.06 15.23
C SER A 298 1.66 -16.04 15.08
N VAL A 299 1.61 -17.02 15.99
CA VAL A 299 0.47 -17.91 16.20
C VAL A 299 -0.14 -17.59 17.56
N ILE A 300 -1.37 -17.05 17.56
CA ILE A 300 -2.04 -16.52 18.76
C ILE A 300 -3.26 -17.37 19.09
N ASP A 301 -3.40 -17.80 20.34
CA ASP A 301 -4.63 -18.38 20.90
C ASP A 301 -5.72 -17.29 20.95
N PHE A 302 -6.67 -17.36 20.02
CA PHE A 302 -7.64 -16.29 19.83
C PHE A 302 -8.74 -16.27 20.91
N PRO A 303 -9.37 -17.40 21.29
CA PRO A 303 -10.26 -17.42 22.45
C PRO A 303 -9.58 -16.94 23.74
N GLY A 304 -8.35 -17.38 24.01
CA GLY A 304 -7.58 -16.93 25.17
C GLY A 304 -7.28 -15.43 25.15
N LEU A 305 -7.00 -14.87 23.97
CA LEU A 305 -6.86 -13.43 23.76
C LEU A 305 -8.14 -12.67 24.10
N LEU A 306 -9.29 -13.08 23.56
CA LEU A 306 -10.58 -12.44 23.82
C LEU A 306 -10.92 -12.46 25.32
N ASP A 307 -10.72 -13.59 25.98
CA ASP A 307 -10.93 -13.73 27.43
C ASP A 307 -10.03 -12.79 28.23
N ARG A 308 -8.74 -12.69 27.86
CA ARG A 308 -7.81 -11.77 28.52
C ARG A 308 -8.21 -10.31 28.30
N MET A 309 -8.53 -9.93 27.06
CA MET A 309 -9.01 -8.58 26.73
C MET A 309 -10.24 -8.22 27.57
N LYS A 310 -11.23 -9.12 27.65
CA LYS A 310 -12.44 -8.88 28.45
C LYS A 310 -12.14 -8.69 29.94
N ARG A 311 -11.20 -9.46 30.51
CA ARG A 311 -10.84 -9.36 31.94
C ARG A 311 -9.99 -8.14 32.27
N GLU A 312 -9.14 -7.71 31.33
CA GLU A 312 -8.08 -6.74 31.59
C GLU A 312 -8.26 -5.39 30.89
N ASN A 313 -9.36 -5.18 30.15
CA ASN A 313 -9.65 -3.89 29.54
C ASN A 313 -10.00 -2.86 30.63
N ARG A 314 -9.05 -1.95 30.90
CA ARG A 314 -9.14 -0.91 31.92
C ARG A 314 -8.94 0.45 31.25
N GLU A 315 -9.76 1.44 31.60
CA GLU A 315 -9.71 2.78 31.01
C GLU A 315 -8.35 3.48 31.20
N ASN A 316 -7.66 3.24 32.32
CA ASN A 316 -6.41 3.92 32.68
C ASN A 316 -5.13 3.17 32.23
N GLU A 317 -5.25 1.97 31.66
CA GLU A 317 -4.11 1.15 31.23
C GLU A 317 -4.53 0.34 29.99
N PRO A 318 -4.65 1.00 28.83
CA PRO A 318 -5.24 0.38 27.66
C PRO A 318 -4.34 -0.73 27.11
N VAL A 319 -4.95 -1.78 26.58
CA VAL A 319 -4.25 -2.92 25.95
C VAL A 319 -3.29 -2.45 24.84
N SER A 320 -3.62 -1.34 24.18
CA SER A 320 -2.84 -0.70 23.11
C SER A 320 -1.47 -0.17 23.54
N GLU A 321 -1.16 -0.14 24.83
CA GLU A 321 0.13 0.34 25.37
C GLU A 321 0.92 -0.76 26.10
N ARG A 322 0.36 -1.96 26.24
CA ARG A 322 0.93 -3.03 27.06
C ARG A 322 1.77 -4.00 26.23
N LEU A 323 3.08 -3.77 26.24
CA LEU A 323 4.06 -4.73 25.71
C LEU A 323 3.98 -6.07 26.46
N GLY A 324 4.10 -7.19 25.74
CA GLY A 324 4.00 -8.52 26.33
C GLY A 324 2.59 -8.94 26.75
N PHE A 325 1.53 -8.21 26.35
CA PHE A 325 0.13 -8.60 26.61
C PHE A 325 -0.21 -10.00 26.05
N LEU A 326 0.50 -10.43 25.00
CA LEU A 326 0.37 -11.75 24.38
C LEU A 326 1.19 -12.85 25.07
N HIS A 327 1.85 -12.56 26.21
CA HIS A 327 2.63 -13.56 26.94
C HIS A 327 1.78 -14.77 27.34
N GLY A 328 2.24 -15.97 26.98
CA GLY A 328 1.53 -17.24 27.21
C GLY A 328 0.33 -17.49 26.29
N LEU A 329 -0.03 -16.54 25.41
CA LEU A 329 -1.08 -16.70 24.40
C LEU A 329 -0.52 -16.82 22.98
N ARG A 330 0.76 -16.52 22.79
CA ARG A 330 1.39 -16.44 21.48
C ARG A 330 2.69 -17.21 21.40
N THR A 331 2.90 -17.83 20.25
CA THR A 331 4.21 -18.33 19.80
C THR A 331 4.67 -17.53 18.59
N ARG A 332 5.89 -16.97 18.65
CA ARG A 332 6.59 -16.37 17.50
C ARG A 332 7.46 -17.46 16.85
N ILE A 333 7.26 -17.71 15.57
CA ILE A 333 7.95 -18.75 14.80
C ILE A 333 8.84 -18.06 13.77
N PRO A 334 10.18 -18.12 13.90
CA PRO A 334 11.10 -17.65 12.87
C PRO A 334 10.87 -18.40 11.56
N LEU A 335 10.83 -17.70 10.43
CA LEU A 335 10.59 -18.31 9.13
C LEU A 335 11.88 -18.38 8.29
N PRO A 336 12.11 -19.46 7.52
CA PRO A 336 13.28 -19.60 6.65
C PRO A 336 13.11 -18.84 5.32
N LEU A 337 12.70 -17.57 5.39
CA LEU A 337 12.42 -16.69 4.26
C LEU A 337 12.60 -15.21 4.66
N ASN A 338 12.49 -14.29 3.70
CA ASN A 338 12.54 -12.84 3.94
C ASN A 338 11.26 -12.16 3.45
N GLY A 339 10.72 -11.25 4.27
CA GLY A 339 9.51 -10.48 3.97
C GLY A 339 8.22 -11.30 3.86
N PRO A 340 7.77 -12.01 4.91
CA PRO A 340 6.49 -12.72 4.89
C PRO A 340 5.30 -11.76 4.76
N ARG A 341 4.63 -11.75 3.60
CA ARG A 341 3.54 -10.81 3.30
C ARG A 341 2.16 -11.45 3.17
N SER A 342 2.06 -12.69 2.70
CA SER A 342 0.78 -13.40 2.60
C SER A 342 0.88 -14.80 3.22
N LEU A 343 -0.25 -15.30 3.72
CA LEU A 343 -0.36 -16.63 4.28
C LEU A 343 -1.70 -17.31 3.96
N ALA A 344 -1.71 -18.64 4.00
CA ALA A 344 -2.90 -19.46 3.91
C ALA A 344 -2.80 -20.68 4.85
N CYS A 345 -3.93 -21.23 5.29
CA CYS A 345 -3.97 -22.35 6.23
C CYS A 345 -4.89 -23.46 5.71
N ASP A 346 -4.42 -24.71 5.77
CA ASP A 346 -5.21 -25.91 5.42
C ASP A 346 -5.74 -26.66 6.66
N GLY A 347 -5.60 -26.06 7.85
CA GLY A 347 -5.94 -26.64 9.15
C GLY A 347 -4.86 -27.54 9.75
N LYS A 348 -3.88 -27.99 8.97
CA LYS A 348 -2.72 -28.77 9.43
C LYS A 348 -1.42 -27.95 9.38
N ASN A 349 -1.28 -27.11 8.37
CA ASN A 349 -0.13 -26.26 8.11
C ASN A 349 -0.58 -24.83 7.80
N VAL A 350 0.33 -23.89 8.06
CA VAL A 350 0.28 -22.52 7.53
C VAL A 350 1.36 -22.39 6.47
N TYR A 351 0.98 -21.90 5.30
CA TYR A 351 1.86 -21.60 4.19
C TYR A 351 2.09 -20.10 4.13
N VAL A 352 3.35 -19.65 4.14
CA VAL A 352 3.71 -18.23 4.18
C VAL A 352 4.63 -17.88 3.01
N ALA A 353 4.26 -16.86 2.23
CA ALA A 353 5.06 -16.39 1.11
C ALA A 353 6.05 -15.30 1.52
N GLY A 354 7.33 -15.51 1.23
CA GLY A 354 8.42 -14.56 1.42
C GLY A 354 8.67 -13.77 0.14
N TYR A 355 8.29 -12.49 0.16
CA TYR A 355 8.31 -11.60 -1.01
C TYR A 355 9.73 -11.37 -1.54
N PHE A 356 10.73 -11.17 -0.66
CA PHE A 356 12.10 -10.86 -1.09
C PHE A 356 12.94 -12.11 -1.37
N SER A 357 12.55 -13.24 -0.79
CA SER A 357 13.31 -14.49 -0.85
C SER A 357 12.80 -15.50 -1.89
N ASP A 358 11.73 -15.20 -2.62
CA ASP A 358 11.08 -16.12 -3.57
C ASP A 358 10.88 -17.53 -2.98
N THR A 359 10.28 -17.56 -1.80
CA THR A 359 10.20 -18.78 -0.99
C THR A 359 8.80 -18.91 -0.39
N LEU A 360 8.31 -20.15 -0.29
CA LEU A 360 7.16 -20.51 0.51
C LEU A 360 7.65 -21.27 1.76
N ALA A 361 7.27 -20.82 2.96
CA ALA A 361 7.47 -21.56 4.19
C ALA A 361 6.22 -22.37 4.54
N GLN A 362 6.38 -23.65 4.84
CA GLN A 362 5.35 -24.52 5.38
C GLN A 362 5.58 -24.67 6.90
N VAL A 363 4.62 -24.23 7.70
CA VAL A 363 4.67 -24.27 9.17
C VAL A 363 3.63 -25.27 9.69
N PRO A 364 4.06 -26.41 10.23
CA PRO A 364 3.13 -27.38 10.83
C PRO A 364 2.46 -26.83 12.09
N LEU A 365 1.15 -27.05 12.23
CA LEU A 365 0.38 -26.60 13.40
C LEU A 365 0.32 -27.60 14.56
N LYS A 366 0.84 -28.81 14.35
CA LYS A 366 0.91 -29.89 15.35
C LYS A 366 2.36 -30.37 15.51
N GLY A 367 2.74 -30.61 16.77
CA GLY A 367 4.07 -31.06 17.14
C GLY A 367 5.12 -29.93 17.15
N GLU A 368 6.34 -30.26 17.57
CA GLU A 368 7.49 -29.35 17.60
C GLU A 368 8.22 -29.27 16.25
N ALA A 369 7.50 -29.53 15.15
CA ALA A 369 8.11 -29.57 13.83
C ALA A 369 8.53 -28.18 13.35
N GLN A 370 9.76 -28.06 12.89
CA GLN A 370 10.33 -26.82 12.39
C GLN A 370 9.72 -26.42 11.04
N PRO A 371 9.62 -25.12 10.73
CA PRO A 371 9.20 -24.66 9.41
C PRO A 371 10.07 -25.23 8.28
N ARG A 372 9.43 -25.70 7.22
CA ARG A 372 10.11 -26.19 6.00
C ARG A 372 10.13 -25.09 4.94
N LYS A 373 11.29 -24.91 4.31
CA LYS A 373 11.48 -24.03 3.15
C LYS A 373 11.11 -24.77 1.85
N ILE A 374 10.36 -24.10 0.97
CA ILE A 374 10.09 -24.51 -0.41
C ILE A 374 10.52 -23.35 -1.32
N ALA A 375 11.54 -23.57 -2.15
CA ALA A 375 12.03 -22.54 -3.06
C ALA A 375 11.09 -22.38 -4.26
N LEU A 376 10.69 -21.15 -4.56
CA LEU A 376 9.91 -20.84 -5.76
C LEU A 376 10.84 -20.50 -6.94
N ASN A 377 12.06 -20.02 -6.65
CA ASN A 377 13.03 -19.65 -7.67
C ASN A 377 14.47 -19.93 -7.21
N GLU A 378 14.93 -21.18 -7.35
CA GLU A 378 16.25 -21.62 -6.86
C GLU A 378 17.43 -20.92 -7.55
N GLY A 379 17.26 -20.47 -8.78
CA GLY A 379 18.34 -19.86 -9.58
C GLY A 379 18.48 -18.35 -9.42
N PHE A 380 17.58 -17.69 -8.70
CA PHE A 380 17.57 -16.23 -8.62
C PHE A 380 18.68 -15.70 -7.70
N GLN A 381 19.46 -14.78 -8.24
CA GLN A 381 20.44 -14.00 -7.49
C GLN A 381 20.01 -12.54 -7.52
N PRO A 382 19.72 -11.91 -6.36
CA PRO A 382 19.22 -10.55 -6.33
C PRO A 382 20.29 -9.56 -6.80
N SER A 383 19.87 -8.61 -7.65
CA SER A 383 20.71 -7.45 -7.96
C SER A 383 20.90 -6.58 -6.72
N ARG A 384 21.87 -5.65 -6.76
CA ARG A 384 22.06 -4.66 -5.68
C ARG A 384 20.82 -3.81 -5.43
N GLU A 385 20.08 -3.48 -6.49
CA GLU A 385 18.78 -2.79 -6.37
C GLU A 385 17.77 -3.64 -5.59
N LYS A 386 17.68 -4.94 -5.86
CA LYS A 386 16.75 -5.84 -5.17
C LYS A 386 17.16 -6.09 -3.72
N LEU A 387 18.45 -6.25 -3.45
CA LEU A 387 18.98 -6.28 -2.09
C LEU A 387 18.66 -4.96 -1.36
N GLY A 388 18.78 -3.82 -2.03
CA GLY A 388 18.41 -2.53 -1.47
C GLY A 388 16.93 -2.43 -1.08
N GLU A 389 16.03 -2.93 -1.94
CA GLU A 389 14.59 -2.99 -1.63
C GLU A 389 14.33 -3.89 -0.42
N GLN A 390 14.98 -5.05 -0.36
CA GLN A 390 14.91 -5.97 0.78
C GLN A 390 15.38 -5.28 2.06
N TYR A 391 16.61 -4.74 2.08
CA TYR A 391 17.19 -4.07 3.24
C TYR A 391 16.38 -2.87 3.73
N PHE A 392 15.74 -2.14 2.81
CA PHE A 392 14.84 -1.03 3.16
C PHE A 392 13.60 -1.49 3.96
N ASN A 393 13.18 -2.74 3.79
CA ASN A 393 12.03 -3.35 4.47
C ASN A 393 12.44 -4.26 5.65
N ASP A 394 13.74 -4.51 5.84
CA ASP A 394 14.28 -5.47 6.78
C ASP A 394 14.55 -4.80 8.14
N ALA A 395 13.79 -5.20 9.17
CA ALA A 395 13.92 -4.66 10.51
C ALA A 395 15.06 -5.31 11.31
N SER A 396 15.70 -6.37 10.80
CA SER A 396 16.93 -6.89 11.42
C SER A 396 18.08 -5.86 11.36
N HIS A 397 17.95 -4.84 10.52
CA HIS A 397 18.83 -3.67 10.46
C HIS A 397 18.38 -2.50 11.34
N CYS A 398 17.57 -2.78 12.36
CA CYS A 398 17.15 -1.85 13.39
C CYS A 398 17.46 -2.42 14.77
N PHE A 399 17.84 -1.57 15.73
CA PHE A 399 17.97 -1.97 17.13
C PHE A 399 16.68 -2.69 17.56
N GLN A 400 16.82 -3.93 18.03
CA GLN A 400 15.73 -4.82 18.49
C GLN A 400 14.57 -5.05 17.50
N GLY A 401 14.71 -4.73 16.21
CA GLY A 401 13.67 -5.02 15.21
C GLY A 401 12.35 -4.28 15.41
N TRP A 402 12.39 -3.07 15.97
CA TRP A 402 11.19 -2.25 16.20
C TRP A 402 10.54 -1.74 14.91
N GLN A 403 11.36 -1.44 13.90
CA GLN A 403 10.93 -0.85 12.64
C GLN A 403 11.95 -1.08 11.52
N SER A 404 11.62 -0.63 10.32
CA SER A 404 12.46 -0.56 9.13
C SER A 404 12.25 0.80 8.44
N CYS A 405 13.04 1.13 7.42
CA CYS A 405 12.80 2.36 6.64
C CYS A 405 11.38 2.38 6.03
N ALA A 406 10.89 1.21 5.59
CA ALA A 406 9.53 1.05 5.07
C ALA A 406 8.41 1.28 6.09
N THR A 407 8.73 1.41 7.38
CA THR A 407 7.73 1.70 8.43
C THR A 407 7.20 3.11 8.30
N CYS A 408 8.07 4.11 8.22
CA CYS A 408 7.65 5.51 7.97
C CYS A 408 7.54 5.81 6.47
N HIS A 409 8.20 5.04 5.62
CA HIS A 409 8.14 5.19 4.16
C HIS A 409 7.51 3.96 3.50
N PRO A 410 6.22 3.68 3.71
CA PRO A 410 5.56 2.56 3.03
C PRO A 410 5.65 2.74 1.51
N ASP A 411 6.03 1.67 0.82
CA ASP A 411 6.37 1.66 -0.61
C ASP A 411 7.45 2.69 -1.00
N SER A 412 8.30 3.08 -0.06
CA SER A 412 9.32 4.14 -0.19
C SER A 412 8.73 5.54 -0.42
N ARG A 413 7.47 5.76 -0.01
CA ARG A 413 6.80 7.06 -0.11
C ARG A 413 6.58 7.66 1.27
N VAL A 414 5.35 7.90 1.67
CA VAL A 414 4.99 8.64 2.89
C VAL A 414 3.96 7.85 3.68
N ASP A 415 4.07 7.87 5.00
CA ASP A 415 3.09 7.30 5.92
C ASP A 415 1.91 8.25 6.22
N GLY A 416 2.02 9.52 5.82
CA GLY A 416 1.02 10.54 6.07
C GLY A 416 1.06 11.13 7.48
N LEU A 417 2.15 10.90 8.24
CA LEU A 417 2.35 11.41 9.60
C LEU A 417 3.42 12.52 9.64
N ASN A 418 3.46 13.22 10.77
CA ASN A 418 4.54 14.15 11.10
C ASN A 418 5.48 13.52 12.12
N TRP A 419 6.80 13.66 11.93
CA TRP A 419 7.79 13.12 12.85
C TRP A 419 8.71 14.21 13.37
N ASP A 420 8.87 14.27 14.69
CA ASP A 420 9.87 15.10 15.36
C ASP A 420 11.20 14.35 15.41
N LEU A 421 11.91 14.37 14.29
CA LEU A 421 13.23 13.76 14.12
C LEU A 421 14.33 14.81 14.37
N LEU A 422 15.49 14.35 14.83
CA LEU A 422 16.68 15.19 15.03
C LEU A 422 17.19 15.89 13.75
N ASN A 423 16.65 15.55 12.58
CA ASN A 423 17.08 16.07 11.28
C ASN A 423 16.78 17.56 11.09
N ASP A 424 15.60 18.04 11.50
CA ASP A 424 15.16 19.44 11.29
C ASP A 424 15.01 20.19 12.63
N GLY A 425 15.73 19.72 13.67
CA GLY A 425 15.69 20.22 15.04
C GLY A 425 14.58 19.59 15.89
N MET A 426 14.86 19.36 17.17
CA MET A 426 13.90 18.79 18.12
C MET A 426 12.78 19.79 18.45
N GLY A 427 11.56 19.30 18.63
CA GLY A 427 10.35 20.09 18.87
C GLY A 427 9.72 20.62 17.58
N ASN A 428 10.11 20.08 16.42
CA ASN A 428 9.74 20.61 15.11
C ASN A 428 9.26 19.51 14.15
N PRO A 429 8.13 18.85 14.46
CA PRO A 429 7.64 17.71 13.70
C PRO A 429 7.38 18.06 12.23
N LYS A 430 7.92 17.23 11.32
CA LYS A 430 7.80 17.41 9.87
C LYS A 430 7.05 16.28 9.23
N ASN A 431 6.23 16.61 8.24
CA ASN A 431 5.56 15.60 7.43
C ASN A 431 6.60 14.75 6.68
N THR A 432 6.38 13.44 6.69
CA THR A 432 7.25 12.48 6.02
C THR A 432 7.38 12.83 4.54
N ARG A 433 8.61 13.05 4.07
CA ARG A 433 8.88 13.28 2.63
C ARG A 433 8.98 11.97 1.88
N THR A 434 8.52 11.97 0.62
CA THR A 434 8.71 10.83 -0.28
C THR A 434 10.20 10.59 -0.53
N MET A 435 10.62 9.31 -0.57
CA MET A 435 11.98 8.98 -0.98
C MET A 435 12.13 9.00 -2.50
N PHE A 436 11.02 8.98 -3.23
CA PHE A 436 11.01 9.03 -4.69
C PHE A 436 11.69 10.31 -5.20
N LEU A 437 12.63 10.16 -6.14
CA LEU A 437 13.49 11.22 -6.68
C LEU A 437 14.44 11.92 -5.70
N SER A 438 14.54 11.49 -4.44
CA SER A 438 15.44 12.10 -3.44
C SER A 438 16.88 12.25 -3.93
N HIS A 439 17.44 11.23 -4.60
CA HIS A 439 18.78 11.27 -5.21
C HIS A 439 18.92 12.25 -6.39
N ARG A 440 17.81 12.71 -6.95
CA ARG A 440 17.75 13.66 -8.07
C ARG A 440 17.41 15.07 -7.60
N THR A 441 16.87 15.24 -6.40
CA THR A 441 16.33 16.51 -5.88
C THR A 441 17.03 17.01 -4.62
N SER A 442 18.27 16.58 -4.37
CA SER A 442 19.12 17.11 -3.29
C SER A 442 19.26 18.65 -3.33
N PRO A 443 19.44 19.34 -2.18
CA PRO A 443 19.53 18.80 -0.82
C PRO A 443 18.22 18.16 -0.35
N VAL A 444 18.26 17.41 0.75
CA VAL A 444 17.09 16.69 1.29
C VAL A 444 16.77 17.12 2.73
N MET A 445 15.64 16.63 3.26
CA MET A 445 14.93 17.15 4.46
C MET A 445 14.17 18.45 4.21
N THR A 446 13.37 18.89 5.18
CA THR A 446 12.50 20.06 5.00
C THR A 446 13.30 21.35 4.95
N LEU A 447 14.33 21.46 5.78
CA LEU A 447 15.21 22.62 5.85
C LEU A 447 16.49 22.46 5.01
N GLY A 448 16.57 21.41 4.18
CA GLY A 448 17.73 21.18 3.30
C GLY A 448 19.04 20.85 4.05
N VAL A 449 18.95 20.36 5.29
CA VAL A 449 20.10 20.13 6.19
C VAL A 449 21.05 19.02 5.73
N ARG A 450 20.62 18.16 4.79
CA ARG A 450 21.44 17.08 4.26
C ARG A 450 21.78 17.35 2.80
N ALA A 451 23.07 17.35 2.48
CA ALA A 451 23.58 17.67 1.16
C ALA A 451 23.15 16.67 0.06
N SER A 452 22.90 15.40 0.42
CA SER A 452 22.44 14.38 -0.53
C SER A 452 21.58 13.31 0.13
N ALA A 453 20.86 12.54 -0.69
CA ALA A 453 20.10 11.38 -0.25
C ALA A 453 20.98 10.27 0.33
N GLU A 454 22.20 10.06 -0.20
CA GLU A 454 23.16 9.09 0.35
C GLU A 454 23.51 9.40 1.81
N VAL A 455 23.77 10.67 2.12
CA VAL A 455 24.01 11.13 3.50
C VAL A 455 22.78 10.89 4.37
N ALA A 456 21.59 11.14 3.84
CA ALA A 456 20.33 10.91 4.56
C ALA A 456 20.06 9.42 4.82
N VAL A 457 20.39 8.52 3.90
CA VAL A 457 20.26 7.06 4.09
C VAL A 457 21.15 6.60 5.23
N THR A 458 22.43 6.96 5.23
CA THR A 458 23.34 6.61 6.34
C THR A 458 22.85 7.22 7.66
N ALA A 459 22.45 8.50 7.66
CA ALA A 459 21.92 9.15 8.86
C ALA A 459 20.63 8.47 9.38
N GLY A 460 19.79 7.96 8.49
CA GLY A 460 18.58 7.20 8.84
C GLY A 460 18.92 5.91 9.58
N PHE A 461 19.91 5.13 9.12
CA PHE A 461 20.37 3.96 9.86
C PHE A 461 20.90 4.34 11.26
N VAL A 462 21.77 5.35 11.33
CA VAL A 462 22.42 5.73 12.59
C VAL A 462 21.44 6.32 13.60
N HIS A 463 20.58 7.25 13.19
CA HIS A 463 19.76 8.03 14.11
C HIS A 463 18.30 7.60 14.20
N ILE A 464 17.80 6.80 13.25
CA ILE A 464 16.41 6.33 13.25
C ILE A 464 16.35 4.81 13.46
N GLN A 465 17.30 4.04 12.91
CA GLN A 465 17.39 2.60 13.15
C GLN A 465 18.34 2.24 14.29
N PHE A 466 19.10 3.21 14.83
CA PHE A 466 20.08 3.03 15.91
C PHE A 466 21.11 1.93 15.58
N LEU A 467 21.55 1.90 14.32
CA LEU A 467 22.52 0.95 13.79
C LEU A 467 23.55 1.69 12.93
N GLU A 468 24.82 1.34 13.08
CA GLU A 468 25.86 1.74 12.12
C GLU A 468 25.79 0.80 10.89
N PRO A 469 25.39 1.28 9.71
CA PRO A 469 25.23 0.40 8.55
C PRO A 469 26.60 0.01 7.97
N SER A 470 26.69 -1.19 7.40
CA SER A 470 27.83 -1.51 6.53
C SER A 470 27.79 -0.66 5.26
N GLY A 471 28.94 -0.49 4.60
CA GLY A 471 29.00 0.22 3.31
C GLY A 471 28.10 -0.43 2.26
N GLU A 472 28.10 -1.76 2.18
CA GLU A 472 27.25 -2.51 1.25
C GLU A 472 25.76 -2.30 1.51
N LEU A 473 25.34 -2.32 2.77
CA LEU A 473 23.94 -2.12 3.18
C LEU A 473 23.44 -0.76 2.69
N ALA A 474 24.16 0.32 3.03
CA ALA A 474 23.80 1.66 2.62
C ALA A 474 23.85 1.84 1.09
N GLU A 475 24.88 1.32 0.43
CA GLU A 475 25.01 1.39 -1.03
C GLU A 475 23.87 0.66 -1.76
N CYS A 476 23.46 -0.52 -1.31
CA CYS A 476 22.34 -1.25 -1.92
C CYS A 476 21.03 -0.48 -1.76
N VAL A 477 20.74 0.06 -0.57
CA VAL A 477 19.56 0.93 -0.36
C VAL A 477 19.60 2.16 -1.27
N ASN A 478 20.76 2.80 -1.42
CA ASN A 478 20.92 3.91 -2.35
C ASN A 478 20.66 3.49 -3.81
N GLU A 479 21.15 2.32 -4.24
CA GLU A 479 20.85 1.79 -5.58
C GLU A 479 19.35 1.52 -5.78
N TYR A 480 18.66 0.98 -4.79
CA TYR A 480 17.21 0.84 -4.83
C TYR A 480 16.53 2.21 -5.01
N LEU A 481 16.87 3.20 -4.18
CA LEU A 481 16.21 4.50 -4.21
C LEU A 481 16.48 5.28 -5.51
N LYS A 482 17.66 5.10 -6.13
CA LYS A 482 18.00 5.69 -7.44
C LYS A 482 17.20 5.11 -8.61
N ASN A 483 16.80 3.84 -8.50
CA ASN A 483 16.15 3.08 -9.59
C ASN A 483 14.63 2.96 -9.42
N MET A 484 14.07 3.55 -8.36
CA MET A 484 12.62 3.57 -8.16
C MET A 484 11.88 4.07 -9.40
N LYS A 485 10.76 3.40 -9.68
CA LYS A 485 9.84 3.76 -10.75
C LYS A 485 8.71 4.59 -10.19
N GLU A 486 8.31 5.57 -10.96
CA GLU A 486 7.10 6.32 -10.67
C GLU A 486 5.84 5.47 -10.83
N VAL A 487 4.80 5.83 -10.08
CA VAL A 487 3.43 5.36 -10.23
C VAL A 487 2.63 6.47 -10.90
N PRO A 488 2.09 6.25 -12.11
CA PRO A 488 1.29 7.25 -12.80
C PRO A 488 0.09 7.68 -11.95
N SER A 489 -0.30 8.94 -12.11
CA SER A 489 -1.43 9.49 -11.37
C SER A 489 -2.78 8.90 -11.82
N PRO A 490 -3.71 8.61 -10.89
CA PRO A 490 -5.09 8.24 -11.21
C PRO A 490 -5.87 9.39 -11.87
N PHE A 491 -5.36 10.61 -11.84
CA PHE A 491 -5.95 11.78 -12.53
C PHE A 491 -5.54 11.87 -14.01
N LEU A 492 -4.73 10.92 -14.50
CA LEU A 492 -4.43 10.76 -15.93
C LEU A 492 -5.46 9.83 -16.59
N MET A 493 -5.81 10.14 -17.84
CA MET A 493 -6.70 9.30 -18.65
C MET A 493 -5.94 8.09 -19.18
N ALA A 494 -5.87 7.02 -18.39
CA ALA A 494 -5.05 5.84 -18.66
C ALA A 494 -5.36 5.15 -20.02
N GLY A 495 -6.62 5.22 -20.48
CA GLY A 495 -7.08 4.67 -21.77
C GLY A 495 -6.85 5.56 -22.99
N SER A 496 -6.21 6.73 -22.82
CA SER A 496 -5.93 7.69 -23.90
C SER A 496 -4.46 8.12 -23.81
N PRO A 497 -3.50 7.36 -24.35
CA PRO A 497 -2.09 7.73 -24.28
C PRO A 497 -1.83 9.05 -25.01
N SER A 498 -0.99 9.91 -24.44
CA SER A 498 -0.74 11.26 -24.96
C SER A 498 -0.02 11.27 -26.32
N LYS A 499 0.73 10.21 -26.65
CA LYS A 499 1.28 9.80 -27.97
C LYS A 499 1.65 8.30 -27.91
N GLU A 500 1.86 7.64 -29.06
CA GLU A 500 2.54 6.34 -29.12
C GLU A 500 3.93 6.47 -28.45
N GLN A 501 4.13 5.78 -27.33
CA GLN A 501 5.39 5.80 -26.61
C GLN A 501 6.43 4.99 -27.39
N THR A 502 7.11 5.62 -28.34
CA THR A 502 8.29 5.01 -28.95
C THR A 502 9.40 4.96 -27.89
N LYS A 503 10.19 3.88 -27.89
CA LYS A 503 11.35 3.67 -26.99
C LYS A 503 12.42 4.79 -27.09
N GLN A 504 12.23 5.79 -27.94
CA GLN A 504 13.15 6.90 -28.17
C GLN A 504 12.63 8.19 -27.51
N ALA A 505 13.16 8.41 -26.30
CA ALA A 505 13.51 9.69 -25.70
C ALA A 505 12.69 10.95 -26.07
N SER A 506 11.85 11.40 -25.13
CA SER A 506 11.72 12.84 -24.85
C SER A 506 11.52 13.21 -23.37
N CYS A 507 11.51 12.24 -22.44
CA CYS A 507 11.34 12.51 -21.01
C CYS A 507 12.10 11.57 -20.06
N ALA A 508 13.13 10.84 -20.50
CA ALA A 508 13.89 9.92 -19.63
C ALA A 508 14.52 10.62 -18.39
N GLN A 509 14.64 11.95 -18.40
CA GLN A 509 15.08 12.76 -17.26
C GLN A 509 14.00 12.97 -16.19
N CYS A 510 12.72 12.87 -16.56
CA CYS A 510 11.57 13.12 -15.69
C CYS A 510 10.86 11.81 -15.32
N HIS A 511 11.02 10.80 -16.16
CA HIS A 511 10.11 9.67 -16.27
C HIS A 511 10.89 8.40 -16.56
N ALA A 512 10.69 7.36 -15.74
CA ALA A 512 11.33 6.08 -15.97
C ALA A 512 10.90 5.49 -17.33
N PRO A 513 11.83 5.04 -18.18
CA PRO A 513 11.49 4.36 -19.43
C PRO A 513 10.57 3.16 -19.17
N GLY A 514 9.55 2.99 -20.01
CA GLY A 514 8.62 1.85 -19.92
C GLY A 514 7.44 2.01 -18.96
N VAL A 515 7.25 3.18 -18.35
CA VAL A 515 6.04 3.49 -17.58
C VAL A 515 4.92 3.96 -18.52
N GLU A 516 3.85 3.18 -18.61
CA GLU A 516 2.65 3.52 -19.37
C GLU A 516 1.95 4.71 -18.74
N ARG A 517 1.67 5.77 -19.52
CA ARG A 517 0.95 6.95 -19.04
C ARG A 517 -0.35 7.20 -19.77
N GLY A 518 -1.30 7.74 -19.04
CA GLY A 518 -2.46 8.42 -19.62
C GLY A 518 -2.15 9.83 -20.10
N ALA A 519 -3.08 10.42 -20.85
CA ALA A 519 -3.07 11.84 -21.18
C ALA A 519 -3.69 12.69 -20.06
N LEU A 520 -3.36 13.97 -20.05
CA LEU A 520 -4.08 14.96 -19.26
C LEU A 520 -5.56 15.01 -19.67
N SER A 521 -6.46 15.11 -18.70
CA SER A 521 -7.86 15.48 -18.93
C SER A 521 -7.95 16.91 -19.50
N GLU A 522 -9.09 17.27 -20.09
CA GLU A 522 -9.33 18.65 -20.55
C GLU A 522 -9.18 19.69 -19.43
N SER A 523 -9.59 19.33 -18.22
CA SER A 523 -9.40 20.18 -17.04
C SER A 523 -7.91 20.36 -16.70
N ALA A 524 -7.15 19.27 -16.62
CA ALA A 524 -5.71 19.33 -16.35
C ALA A 524 -4.91 20.04 -17.47
N ARG A 525 -5.37 19.98 -18.73
CA ARG A 525 -4.78 20.75 -19.84
C ARG A 525 -4.93 22.26 -19.63
N ARG A 526 -6.12 22.72 -19.25
CA ARG A 526 -6.33 24.13 -18.89
C ARG A 526 -5.54 24.51 -17.63
N GLY A 527 -5.53 23.61 -16.65
CA GLY A 527 -4.80 23.76 -15.39
C GLY A 527 -3.30 23.94 -15.60
N LYS A 528 -2.71 23.28 -16.59
CA LYS A 528 -1.32 23.48 -16.98
C LYS A 528 -1.02 24.91 -17.40
N GLU A 529 -1.95 25.59 -18.08
CA GLU A 529 -1.78 27.00 -18.43
C GLU A 529 -1.99 27.90 -17.21
N VAL A 530 -2.98 27.59 -16.35
CA VAL A 530 -3.16 28.29 -15.06
C VAL A 530 -1.91 28.18 -14.18
N PHE A 531 -1.27 27.01 -14.13
CA PHE A 531 -0.05 26.78 -13.37
C PHE A 531 1.11 27.69 -13.81
N LYS A 532 1.17 28.02 -15.10
CA LYS A 532 2.15 28.97 -15.64
C LYS A 532 1.76 30.41 -15.30
N THR A 533 0.52 30.81 -15.56
CA THR A 533 0.07 32.20 -15.39
C THR A 533 -0.03 32.60 -13.91
N ALA A 534 -0.36 31.67 -13.03
CA ALA A 534 -0.31 31.85 -11.57
C ALA A 534 1.12 31.88 -11.02
N GLY A 535 2.15 31.59 -11.83
CA GLY A 535 3.55 31.66 -11.45
C GLY A 535 4.10 30.43 -10.71
N CYS A 536 3.31 29.36 -10.54
CA CYS A 536 3.74 28.14 -9.84
C CYS A 536 5.00 27.52 -10.46
N VAL A 537 5.15 27.63 -11.79
CA VAL A 537 6.31 27.14 -12.54
C VAL A 537 7.65 27.76 -12.12
N GLN A 538 7.65 28.93 -11.48
CA GLN A 538 8.87 29.59 -11.00
C GLN A 538 9.54 28.78 -9.89
N CYS A 539 8.76 28.20 -8.98
CA CYS A 539 9.26 27.31 -7.93
C CYS A 539 9.25 25.84 -8.38
N HIS A 540 8.36 25.46 -9.30
CA HIS A 540 8.17 24.08 -9.72
C HIS A 540 8.39 23.90 -11.24
N PRO A 541 9.61 24.15 -11.75
CA PRO A 541 9.91 23.93 -13.16
C PRO A 541 10.10 22.45 -13.49
N HIS A 542 9.77 22.06 -14.73
CA HIS A 542 10.15 20.78 -15.31
C HIS A 542 11.69 20.64 -15.33
N PRO A 543 12.29 19.42 -15.15
CA PRO A 543 11.66 18.09 -15.17
C PRO A 543 11.18 17.56 -13.81
N TYR A 544 11.73 18.05 -12.70
CA TYR A 544 11.44 17.50 -11.37
C TYR A 544 10.36 18.25 -10.61
N PHE A 545 9.80 19.30 -11.19
CA PHE A 545 8.81 20.18 -10.55
C PHE A 545 9.31 20.70 -9.19
N THR A 546 10.57 21.10 -9.14
CA THR A 546 11.23 21.75 -8.00
C THR A 546 12.46 22.52 -8.48
N THR A 547 12.71 23.70 -7.92
CA THR A 547 13.97 24.42 -8.06
C THR A 547 15.10 23.82 -7.22
N LYS A 548 14.77 22.99 -6.22
CA LYS A 548 15.69 22.47 -5.19
C LYS A 548 16.29 23.57 -4.30
N GLU A 549 15.63 24.72 -4.27
CA GLU A 549 16.05 25.88 -3.48
C GLU A 549 15.22 26.01 -2.19
N LEU A 550 15.82 26.66 -1.20
CA LEU A 550 15.15 27.08 0.03
C LEU A 550 14.46 28.42 -0.23
N VAL A 551 13.14 28.47 -0.04
CA VAL A 551 12.37 29.71 -0.24
C VAL A 551 11.58 30.08 1.02
N ALA A 552 11.46 31.37 1.31
CA ALA A 552 10.62 31.86 2.40
C ALA A 552 9.16 31.76 1.98
N THR A 553 8.52 30.64 2.33
CA THR A 553 7.15 30.32 1.91
C THR A 553 6.09 31.07 2.74
N GLY A 554 6.44 31.63 3.90
CA GLY A 554 5.46 32.17 4.84
C GLY A 554 4.57 31.10 5.49
N THR A 555 4.95 29.82 5.40
CA THR A 555 4.27 28.71 6.10
C THR A 555 5.02 28.19 7.30
N ALA A 556 6.28 28.56 7.44
CA ALA A 556 7.09 28.15 8.57
C ALA A 556 6.59 28.83 9.85
N THR A 557 6.31 28.04 10.89
CA THR A 557 5.73 28.51 12.16
C THR A 557 6.48 27.90 13.35
N GLY A 558 6.27 28.44 14.55
CA GLY A 558 6.90 27.91 15.77
C GLY A 558 8.43 28.02 15.70
N LEU A 559 9.13 26.92 15.95
CA LEU A 559 10.61 26.89 15.94
C LEU A 559 11.22 27.15 14.54
N ASP A 560 10.41 27.14 13.49
CA ASP A 560 10.82 27.45 12.13
C ASP A 560 10.36 28.82 11.62
N GLU A 561 9.73 29.64 12.47
CA GLU A 561 9.29 30.95 12.07
C GLU A 561 10.42 31.77 11.41
N GLY A 562 10.14 32.32 10.23
CA GLY A 562 11.10 33.07 9.42
C GLY A 562 12.11 32.24 8.61
N LYS A 563 12.15 30.91 8.78
CA LYS A 563 13.03 30.04 7.98
C LYS A 563 12.50 29.81 6.57
N SER A 564 13.42 29.58 5.65
CA SER A 564 13.12 29.11 4.30
C SER A 564 12.92 27.59 4.29
N ILE A 565 11.99 27.12 3.46
CA ILE A 565 11.63 25.71 3.29
C ILE A 565 12.05 25.25 1.91
N LEU A 566 12.59 24.03 1.82
CA LEU A 566 13.00 23.44 0.56
C LEU A 566 11.77 23.18 -0.31
N VAL A 567 11.75 23.74 -1.52
CA VAL A 567 10.67 23.53 -2.48
C VAL A 567 10.60 22.03 -2.85
N PRO A 568 9.52 21.32 -2.51
CA PRO A 568 9.43 19.89 -2.81
C PRO A 568 9.15 19.65 -4.29
N SER A 569 9.53 18.47 -4.79
CA SER A 569 9.04 17.96 -6.07
C SER A 569 7.52 17.81 -6.02
N LEU A 570 6.83 18.16 -7.12
CA LEU A 570 5.40 17.85 -7.30
C LEU A 570 5.14 16.53 -8.02
N VAL A 571 6.18 15.79 -8.42
CA VAL A 571 5.99 14.46 -9.05
C VAL A 571 5.41 13.49 -8.02
N GLU A 572 4.34 12.76 -8.39
CA GLU A 572 3.53 11.92 -7.50
C GLU A 572 2.81 12.68 -6.35
N VAL A 573 2.61 14.00 -6.46
CA VAL A 573 1.98 14.78 -5.36
C VAL A 573 0.55 14.33 -5.04
N TRP A 574 -0.12 13.65 -5.97
CA TRP A 574 -1.47 13.11 -5.77
C TRP A 574 -1.60 12.11 -4.62
N ARG A 575 -0.50 11.49 -4.17
CA ARG A 575 -0.49 10.47 -3.09
C ARG A 575 0.30 10.87 -1.84
N THR A 576 0.86 12.08 -1.81
CA THR A 576 1.73 12.52 -0.71
C THR A 576 0.99 13.31 0.38
N ALA A 577 -0.34 13.30 0.37
CA ALA A 577 -1.12 13.95 1.42
C ALA A 577 -0.76 13.40 2.83
N PRO A 578 -0.93 14.20 3.89
CA PRO A 578 -1.27 15.62 3.85
C PRO A 578 -0.10 16.48 3.34
N TYR A 579 -0.40 17.72 2.97
CA TYR A 579 0.49 18.62 2.26
C TYR A 579 1.08 19.70 3.16
N LEU A 580 2.11 20.36 2.62
CA LEU A 580 3.04 21.26 3.31
C LEU A 580 4.00 20.50 4.24
N HIS A 581 5.06 21.17 4.65
CA HIS A 581 6.15 20.55 5.39
C HIS A 581 5.76 20.04 6.79
N ASP A 582 4.59 20.42 7.27
CA ASP A 582 4.03 20.08 8.56
C ASP A 582 2.63 19.44 8.44
N GLY A 583 2.21 19.05 7.23
CA GLY A 583 1.00 18.25 7.05
C GLY A 583 -0.32 18.93 7.45
N ARG A 584 -0.36 20.28 7.53
CA ARG A 584 -1.58 21.02 7.92
C ARG A 584 -2.67 21.10 6.84
N ALA A 585 -2.32 20.83 5.58
CA ALA A 585 -3.25 20.91 4.46
C ALA A 585 -3.68 19.49 4.05
N LYS A 586 -4.97 19.17 4.13
CA LYS A 586 -5.47 17.84 3.77
C LYS A 586 -5.50 17.61 2.26
N THR A 587 -5.72 18.68 1.49
CA THR A 587 -5.88 18.63 0.03
C THR A 587 -4.93 19.59 -0.67
N VAL A 588 -4.63 19.32 -1.95
CA VAL A 588 -3.86 20.25 -2.79
C VAL A 588 -4.56 21.61 -2.85
N ARG A 589 -5.89 21.62 -2.92
CA ARG A 589 -6.70 22.84 -2.91
C ARG A 589 -6.43 23.67 -1.66
N GLU A 590 -6.51 23.08 -0.46
CA GLU A 590 -6.19 23.78 0.80
C GLU A 590 -4.76 24.34 0.82
N ALA A 591 -3.78 23.58 0.30
CA ALA A 591 -2.38 24.00 0.26
C ALA A 591 -2.12 25.22 -0.63
N ILE A 592 -2.91 25.40 -1.70
CA ILE A 592 -2.76 26.52 -2.64
C ILE A 592 -3.75 27.65 -2.40
N THR A 593 -4.78 27.47 -1.57
CA THR A 593 -5.75 28.52 -1.22
C THR A 593 -5.65 28.94 0.25
N THR A 594 -6.23 28.15 1.15
CA THR A 594 -6.33 28.42 2.59
C THR A 594 -4.97 28.66 3.22
N HIS A 595 -3.99 27.87 2.81
CA HIS A 595 -2.63 27.95 3.31
C HIS A 595 -1.73 28.52 2.22
N ASN A 596 -2.03 29.69 1.64
CA ASN A 596 -1.15 30.45 0.73
C ASN A 596 -1.13 31.96 1.08
N PRO A 597 -0.59 32.35 2.25
CA PRO A 597 -0.63 33.75 2.68
C PRO A 597 0.15 34.63 1.71
N GLY A 598 -0.48 35.72 1.26
CA GLY A 598 0.14 36.71 0.38
C GLY A 598 0.48 36.20 -1.03
N ASP A 599 -0.11 35.10 -1.48
CA ASP A 599 0.13 34.52 -2.81
C ASP A 599 1.61 34.16 -3.08
N ILE A 600 2.36 33.85 -2.03
CA ILE A 600 3.81 33.57 -2.12
C ILE A 600 4.10 32.33 -2.98
N ARG A 601 3.26 31.28 -2.94
CA ARG A 601 3.41 30.04 -3.73
C ARG A 601 2.66 30.07 -5.07
N GLY A 602 2.42 31.27 -5.59
CA GLY A 602 1.66 31.51 -6.80
C GLY A 602 0.41 32.35 -6.50
N LYS A 603 -0.01 33.11 -7.52
CA LYS A 603 -1.15 34.03 -7.45
C LYS A 603 -2.46 33.28 -7.60
N THR A 604 -2.93 32.68 -6.52
CA THR A 604 -4.14 31.84 -6.53
C THR A 604 -5.37 32.57 -6.02
N SER A 605 -5.21 33.66 -5.26
CA SER A 605 -6.34 34.44 -4.74
C SER A 605 -7.17 35.12 -5.84
N SER A 606 -6.62 35.30 -7.04
CA SER A 606 -7.31 35.88 -8.19
C SER A 606 -8.05 34.86 -9.07
N LEU A 607 -7.87 33.56 -8.81
CA LEU A 607 -8.45 32.49 -9.62
C LEU A 607 -9.90 32.23 -9.21
N ASN A 608 -10.78 32.00 -10.18
CA ASN A 608 -12.14 31.53 -9.88
C ASN A 608 -12.16 30.02 -9.56
N ASP A 609 -13.29 29.50 -9.09
CA ASP A 609 -13.42 28.10 -8.67
C ASP A 609 -13.06 27.08 -9.75
N ARG A 610 -13.40 27.37 -11.00
CA ARG A 610 -13.09 26.50 -12.15
C ARG A 610 -11.60 26.51 -12.47
N GLU A 611 -10.96 27.68 -12.44
CA GLU A 611 -9.51 27.78 -12.63
C GLU A 611 -8.74 27.09 -11.51
N LEU A 612 -9.23 27.19 -10.27
CA LEU A 612 -8.68 26.46 -9.13
C LEU A 612 -8.84 24.95 -9.30
N GLU A 613 -9.99 24.48 -9.78
CA GLU A 613 -10.21 23.05 -10.06
C GLU A 613 -9.29 22.56 -11.17
N ASP A 614 -9.18 23.32 -12.27
CA ASP A 614 -8.28 23.02 -13.37
C ASP A 614 -6.82 22.94 -12.87
N LEU A 615 -6.37 23.90 -12.06
CA LEU A 615 -5.03 23.91 -11.45
C LEU A 615 -4.81 22.69 -10.54
N VAL A 616 -5.76 22.36 -9.67
CA VAL A 616 -5.69 21.19 -8.78
C VAL A 616 -5.57 19.91 -9.59
N ASN A 617 -6.41 19.73 -10.62
CA ASN A 617 -6.39 18.57 -11.49
C ASN A 617 -5.06 18.45 -12.25
N TYR A 618 -4.45 19.57 -12.66
CA TYR A 618 -3.12 19.54 -13.25
C TYR A 618 -2.06 19.12 -12.23
N VAL A 619 -2.03 19.73 -11.05
CA VAL A 619 -1.05 19.40 -10.00
C VAL A 619 -1.16 17.94 -9.59
N GLN A 620 -2.38 17.41 -9.42
CA GLN A 620 -2.60 16.00 -9.12
C GLN A 620 -2.22 15.06 -10.28
N SER A 621 -2.15 15.55 -11.52
CA SER A 621 -1.73 14.73 -12.67
C SER A 621 -0.21 14.54 -12.81
N LEU A 622 0.58 15.30 -12.04
CA LEU A 622 2.04 15.23 -11.98
C LEU A 622 2.51 14.05 -11.10
#